data_AF-A0A4Y6S107-F1
#
_entry.id   AF-A0A4Y6S107-F1
#
_cell.length_a   1.000
_cell.length_b   1.000
_cell.length_c   1.000
_cell.angle_alpha   90.00
_cell.angle_beta   90.00
_cell.angle_gamma   90.00
#
_symmetry.space_group_name_H-M   'P 1'
#
loop_
_entity.id
_entity.type
_entity.pdbx_description
1 polymer ?
#
loop_
_entity_poly.entity_id
_entity_poly.type
_entity_poly.pdbx_seq_one_letter_code
_entity_poly.pdbx_strand_id
1 'polypeptide(L)'
;MSGSSQNGNSDDLDKAASEADLSERRDRLNRMLDGQRKADEAEQRVKKSDSSGYGQAMKLSSEFISGIVVGGGLGWFVDQWLGTTPFGLIVFLLIGFAAGVLNVMRAAGRIAEPEQRVKRDDAGDGGSN
;
A
#
# COMPACT_ATOMS: atom_id res chain seq x y z
N MET A 1 53.27 28.82 -46.98
CA MET A 1 53.67 27.41 -47.13
C MET A 1 53.02 26.63 -46.00
N SER A 2 52.22 25.64 -46.39
CA SER A 2 51.35 24.80 -45.55
C SER A 2 52.12 23.88 -44.62
N GLY A 3 51.46 23.42 -43.55
CA GLY A 3 51.79 22.11 -42.97
C GLY A 3 51.54 21.90 -41.48
N SER A 4 50.69 22.67 -40.80
CA SER A 4 50.28 22.36 -39.43
C SER A 4 48.96 21.59 -39.45
N SER A 5 48.98 20.26 -39.25
CA SER A 5 47.88 19.44 -38.67
C SER A 5 48.15 17.94 -38.87
N GLN A 6 48.82 17.31 -37.90
CA GLN A 6 48.87 15.85 -37.80
C GLN A 6 49.10 15.45 -36.33
N ASN A 7 48.24 15.90 -35.42
CA ASN A 7 48.30 15.57 -33.99
C ASN A 7 46.90 15.46 -33.34
N GLY A 8 45.87 15.08 -34.12
CA GLY A 8 44.50 14.92 -33.61
C GLY A 8 44.09 13.47 -33.38
N ASN A 9 44.73 12.50 -34.05
CA ASN A 9 44.25 11.12 -34.10
C ASN A 9 44.68 10.25 -32.90
N SER A 10 45.74 10.62 -32.17
CA SER A 10 46.18 9.90 -30.96
C SER A 10 45.32 10.24 -29.76
N ASP A 11 45.03 11.53 -29.58
CA ASP A 11 44.36 12.07 -28.39
C ASP A 11 42.88 11.63 -28.32
N ASP A 12 42.25 11.40 -29.47
CA ASP A 12 40.87 10.92 -29.57
C ASP A 12 40.74 9.44 -29.21
N LEU A 13 41.77 8.63 -29.50
CA LEU A 13 41.80 7.20 -29.17
C LEU A 13 42.02 6.99 -27.66
N ASP A 14 42.91 7.78 -27.05
CA ASP A 14 43.19 7.73 -25.61
C ASP A 14 41.98 8.19 -24.77
N LYS A 15 41.23 9.18 -25.26
CA LYS A 15 39.96 9.61 -24.65
C LYS A 15 38.90 8.52 -24.73
N ALA A 16 38.71 7.91 -25.90
CA ALA A 16 37.72 6.85 -26.07
C ALA A 16 38.01 5.64 -25.15
N ALA A 17 39.28 5.28 -24.98
CA ALA A 17 39.70 4.24 -24.05
C ALA A 17 39.44 4.62 -22.58
N SER A 18 39.65 5.88 -22.22
CA SER A 18 39.40 6.39 -20.86
C SER A 18 37.91 6.48 -20.53
N GLU A 19 37.07 6.87 -21.49
CA GLU A 19 35.60 6.90 -21.34
C GLU A 19 35.01 5.48 -21.21
N ALA A 20 35.59 4.50 -21.92
CA ALA A 20 35.25 3.10 -21.77
C ALA A 20 35.56 2.58 -20.35
N ASP A 21 36.75 2.87 -19.79
CA ASP A 21 37.10 2.46 -18.42
C ASP A 21 36.23 3.16 -17.36
N LEU A 22 35.92 4.46 -17.54
CA LEU A 22 35.04 5.21 -16.64
C LEU A 22 33.59 4.69 -16.65
N SER A 23 33.06 4.37 -17.83
CA SER A 23 31.72 3.79 -17.96
C SER A 23 31.64 2.41 -17.32
N GLU A 24 32.66 1.56 -17.49
CA GLU A 24 32.73 0.24 -16.86
C GLU A 24 32.76 0.33 -15.33
N ARG A 25 33.54 1.27 -14.77
CA ARG A 25 33.55 1.56 -13.34
C ARG A 25 32.20 2.06 -12.84
N ARG A 26 31.55 2.96 -13.58
CA ARG A 26 30.21 3.48 -13.23
C ARG A 26 29.18 2.37 -13.19
N ASP A 27 29.20 1.47 -14.18
CA ASP A 27 28.26 0.36 -14.26
C ASP A 27 28.50 -0.68 -13.17
N ARG A 28 29.76 -0.86 -12.74
CA ARG A 28 30.09 -1.65 -11.56
C ARG A 28 29.56 -1.02 -10.28
N LEU A 29 29.72 0.29 -10.11
CA LEU A 29 29.19 1.03 -8.96
C LEU A 29 27.66 1.01 -8.92
N ASN A 30 26.99 1.24 -10.05
CA ASN A 30 25.53 1.17 -10.14
C ASN A 30 25.01 -0.22 -9.79
N ARG A 31 25.67 -1.30 -10.24
CA ARG A 31 25.30 -2.67 -9.85
C ARG A 31 25.43 -2.92 -8.34
N MET A 32 26.44 -2.33 -7.70
CA MET A 32 26.60 -2.40 -6.24
C MET A 32 25.56 -1.55 -5.49
N LEU A 33 25.23 -0.37 -6.01
CA LEU A 33 24.20 0.52 -5.45
C LEU A 33 22.80 -0.06 -5.61
N ASP A 34 22.48 -0.71 -6.73
CA ASP A 34 21.17 -1.34 -6.93
C ASP A 34 20.93 -2.48 -5.95
N GLY A 35 21.98 -3.24 -5.60
CA GLY A 35 21.93 -4.24 -4.54
C GLY A 35 21.65 -3.65 -3.16
N GLN A 36 22.32 -2.54 -2.83
CA GLN A 36 22.11 -1.84 -1.55
C GLN A 36 20.76 -1.13 -1.48
N ARG A 37 20.34 -0.44 -2.54
CA ARG A 37 19.02 0.23 -2.62
C ARG A 37 17.87 -0.73 -2.42
N LYS A 38 17.94 -1.93 -2.99
CA LYS A 38 16.91 -2.97 -2.79
C LYS A 38 16.89 -3.48 -1.35
N ALA A 39 18.04 -3.62 -0.70
CA ALA A 39 18.13 -4.00 0.70
C ALA A 39 17.60 -2.89 1.62
N ASP A 40 18.01 -1.64 1.36
CA ASP A 40 17.56 -0.45 2.10
C ASP A 40 16.04 -0.21 1.90
N GLU A 41 15.50 -0.40 0.70
CA GLU A 41 14.06 -0.30 0.44
C GLU A 41 13.27 -1.42 1.12
N ALA A 42 13.80 -2.65 1.15
CA ALA A 42 13.19 -3.76 1.88
C ALA A 42 13.20 -3.49 3.40
N GLU A 43 14.32 -3.02 3.95
CA GLU A 43 14.46 -2.70 5.37
C GLU A 43 13.62 -1.48 5.78
N GLN A 44 13.53 -0.46 4.94
CA GLN A 44 12.65 0.69 5.14
C GLN A 44 11.17 0.32 5.02
N ARG A 45 10.80 -0.60 4.10
CA ARG A 45 9.43 -1.13 4.03
C ARG A 45 9.06 -1.91 5.29
N VAL A 46 9.97 -2.73 5.83
CA VAL A 46 9.76 -3.48 7.07
C VAL A 46 9.60 -2.53 8.28
N LYS A 47 10.51 -1.57 8.45
CA LYS A 47 10.42 -0.56 9.53
C LYS A 47 9.18 0.32 9.42
N LYS A 48 8.81 0.71 8.20
CA LYS A 48 7.58 1.48 7.94
C LYS A 48 6.34 0.63 8.19
N SER A 49 6.35 -0.66 7.87
CA SER A 49 5.24 -1.58 8.17
C SER A 49 5.07 -1.85 9.67
N ASP A 50 6.14 -1.86 10.47
CA ASP A 50 6.03 -1.98 11.94
C ASP A 50 5.41 -0.71 12.55
N SER A 51 5.86 0.47 12.13
CA SER A 51 5.29 1.75 12.59
C SER A 51 3.87 2.02 12.06
N SER A 52 3.59 1.65 10.80
CA SER A 52 2.25 1.80 10.21
C SER A 52 1.29 0.74 10.73
N GLY A 53 1.76 -0.47 11.02
CA GLY A 53 0.96 -1.56 11.58
C GLY A 53 0.38 -1.20 12.94
N TYR A 54 1.18 -0.58 13.81
CA TYR A 54 0.71 -0.12 15.13
C TYR A 54 -0.29 1.04 15.04
N GLY A 55 -0.01 2.05 14.21
CA GLY A 55 -0.91 3.19 14.00
C GLY A 55 -2.23 2.79 13.33
N GLN A 56 -2.17 1.85 12.39
CA GLN A 56 -3.35 1.29 11.74
C GLN A 56 -4.16 0.43 12.71
N ALA A 57 -3.49 -0.42 13.51
CA ALA A 57 -4.15 -1.26 14.52
C ALA A 57 -4.83 -0.42 15.63
N MET A 58 -4.20 0.67 16.07
CA MET A 58 -4.80 1.60 17.04
C MET A 58 -6.01 2.35 16.48
N LYS A 59 -5.99 2.72 15.20
CA LYS A 59 -7.17 3.31 14.54
C LYS A 59 -8.30 2.29 14.41
N LEU A 60 -7.99 1.08 13.97
CA LEU A 60 -8.98 0.00 13.84
C LEU A 60 -9.60 -0.37 15.20
N SER A 61 -8.78 -0.45 16.25
CA SER A 61 -9.26 -0.75 17.61
C SER A 61 -10.09 0.41 18.16
N SER A 62 -9.69 1.66 17.92
CA SER A 62 -10.46 2.86 18.29
C SER A 62 -11.82 2.89 17.62
N GLU A 63 -11.90 2.65 16.32
CA GLU A 63 -13.18 2.60 15.60
C GLU A 63 -14.08 1.50 16.14
N PHE A 64 -13.53 0.30 16.40
CA PHE A 64 -14.28 -0.81 16.98
C PHE A 64 -14.79 -0.52 18.39
N ILE A 65 -13.93 -0.05 19.28
CA ILE A 65 -14.28 0.27 20.67
C ILE A 65 -15.28 1.43 20.71
N SER A 66 -15.14 2.44 19.85
CA SER A 66 -16.09 3.55 19.77
C SER A 66 -17.50 3.07 19.39
N GLY A 67 -17.62 2.15 18.42
CA GLY A 67 -18.90 1.55 18.04
C GLY A 67 -19.55 0.76 19.18
N ILE A 68 -18.75 0.04 19.97
CA ILE A 68 -19.24 -0.70 21.15
C ILE A 68 -19.70 0.25 22.25
N VAL A 69 -18.91 1.28 22.56
CA VAL A 69 -19.25 2.26 23.60
C VAL A 69 -20.50 3.04 23.22
N VAL A 70 -20.62 3.48 21.96
CA VAL A 70 -21.79 4.20 21.46
C VAL A 70 -23.01 3.28 21.40
N GLY A 71 -22.87 2.05 20.91
CA GLY A 71 -23.96 1.07 20.85
C GLY A 71 -24.45 0.62 22.23
N GLY A 72 -23.53 0.39 23.16
CA GLY A 72 -23.84 0.07 24.56
C GLY A 72 -24.45 1.26 25.30
N GLY A 73 -23.96 2.47 25.07
CA GLY A 73 -24.51 3.71 25.62
C GLY A 73 -25.92 4.01 25.09
N LEU A 74 -26.16 3.87 23.78
CA LEU A 74 -27.49 4.00 23.20
C LEU A 74 -28.44 2.90 23.70
N GLY A 75 -27.99 1.64 23.75
CA GLY A 75 -28.80 0.53 24.26
C GLY A 75 -29.22 0.73 25.71
N TRP A 76 -28.30 1.20 26.56
CA TRP A 76 -28.58 1.54 27.96
C TRP A 76 -29.53 2.75 28.09
N PHE A 77 -29.36 3.78 27.26
CA PHE A 77 -30.24 4.95 27.26
C PHE A 77 -31.68 4.57 26.85
N VAL A 78 -31.83 3.70 25.84
CA VAL A 78 -33.12 3.18 25.38
C VAL A 78 -33.78 2.31 26.45
N ASP A 79 -33.05 1.39 27.09
CA ASP A 79 -33.57 0.57 28.20
C ASP A 79 -34.07 1.44 29.36
N GLN A 80 -33.37 2.53 29.68
CA GLN A 80 -33.74 3.43 30.76
C GLN A 80 -35.00 4.25 30.45
N TRP A 81 -35.21 4.61 29.18
CA TRP A 81 -36.36 5.43 28.76
C TRP A 81 -37.65 4.62 28.63
N LEU A 82 -37.54 3.36 28.21
CA LEU A 82 -38.68 2.44 28.07
C LEU A 82 -39.07 1.74 29.39
N GLY A 83 -38.23 1.81 30.43
CA GLY A 83 -38.48 1.16 31.71
C GLY A 83 -38.52 -0.38 31.63
N THR A 84 -38.17 -0.94 30.47
CA THR A 84 -38.07 -2.36 30.23
C THR A 84 -36.69 -2.85 30.62
N THR A 85 -36.62 -3.77 31.58
CA THR A 85 -35.41 -4.54 31.89
C THR A 85 -34.88 -5.25 30.63
N PRO A 86 -33.60 -5.69 30.60
CA PRO A 86 -32.54 -5.32 29.64
C PRO A 86 -32.78 -5.78 28.18
N PHE A 87 -33.99 -5.55 27.66
CA PHE A 87 -34.45 -6.09 26.39
C PHE A 87 -33.83 -5.33 25.22
N GLY A 88 -33.68 -4.02 25.36
CA GLY A 88 -32.94 -3.17 24.43
C GLY A 88 -31.49 -3.60 24.34
N LEU A 89 -30.84 -3.85 25.48
CA LEU A 89 -29.49 -4.39 25.54
C LEU A 89 -29.36 -5.73 24.80
N ILE A 90 -30.29 -6.67 25.01
CA ILE A 90 -30.26 -7.99 24.35
C ILE A 90 -30.43 -7.86 22.84
N VAL A 91 -31.38 -7.05 22.37
CA VAL A 91 -31.62 -6.85 20.93
C VAL A 91 -30.43 -6.16 20.26
N PHE A 92 -29.90 -5.09 20.85
CA PHE A 92 -28.73 -4.39 20.31
C PHE A 92 -27.46 -5.25 20.37
N LEU A 93 -27.30 -6.08 21.40
CA LEU A 93 -26.20 -7.04 21.51
C LEU A 93 -26.29 -8.10 20.41
N LEU A 94 -27.47 -8.66 20.15
CA LEU A 94 -27.67 -9.66 19.09
C LEU A 94 -27.45 -9.07 17.70
N ILE A 95 -27.97 -7.86 17.44
CA ILE A 95 -27.76 -7.15 16.17
C ILE A 95 -26.28 -6.79 15.99
N GLY A 96 -25.63 -6.25 17.03
CA GLY A 96 -24.21 -5.90 17.00
C GLY A 96 -23.30 -7.12 16.84
N PHE A 97 -23.61 -8.23 17.51
CA PHE A 97 -22.90 -9.49 17.36
C PHE A 97 -23.06 -10.08 15.95
N ALA A 98 -24.28 -10.09 15.42
CA ALA A 98 -24.55 -10.54 14.05
C ALA A 98 -23.79 -9.68 13.02
N ALA A 99 -23.84 -8.35 13.15
CA ALA A 99 -23.10 -7.42 12.30
C ALA A 99 -21.58 -7.62 12.41
N GLY A 100 -21.05 -7.87 13.62
CA GLY A 100 -19.64 -8.16 13.85
C GLY A 100 -19.20 -9.48 13.19
N VAL A 101 -19.96 -10.55 13.34
CA VAL A 101 -19.71 -11.84 12.68
C VAL A 101 -19.77 -11.70 11.15
N LEU A 102 -20.76 -10.97 10.62
CA LEU A 102 -20.85 -10.67 9.19
C LEU A 102 -19.66 -9.86 8.68
N ASN A 103 -19.19 -8.87 9.45
CA ASN A 103 -18.01 -8.08 9.10
C ASN A 103 -16.74 -8.95 9.07
N VAL A 104 -16.57 -9.86 10.04
CA VAL A 104 -15.45 -10.83 10.08
C VAL A 104 -15.54 -11.80 8.90
N MET A 105 -16.72 -12.32 8.58
CA MET A 105 -16.91 -13.20 7.42
C MET A 105 -16.62 -12.49 6.09
N ARG A 106 -16.98 -11.21 5.98
CA ARG A 106 -16.64 -10.37 4.83
C ARG A 106 -15.12 -10.14 4.73
N ALA A 107 -14.47 -9.78 5.84
CA ALA A 107 -13.02 -9.60 5.90
C ALA A 107 -12.24 -10.90 5.63
N ALA A 108 -12.79 -12.05 6.03
CA ALA A 108 -12.24 -13.37 5.76
C ALA A 108 -12.47 -13.86 4.32
N GLY A 109 -13.05 -13.02 3.44
CA GLY A 109 -13.20 -13.31 2.01
C GLY A 109 -14.29 -14.33 1.66
N ARG A 110 -15.20 -14.66 2.59
CA ARG A 110 -16.33 -15.58 2.35
C ARG A 110 -17.49 -14.92 1.58
N ILE A 111 -17.48 -13.59 1.47
CA ILE A 111 -18.45 -12.80 0.71
C ILE A 111 -17.64 -11.91 -0.24
N ALA A 112 -17.35 -12.41 -1.43
CA ALA A 112 -16.76 -11.62 -2.49
C ALA A 112 -17.83 -10.68 -3.05
N GLU A 113 -17.64 -9.36 -2.92
CA GLU A 113 -18.48 -8.37 -3.61
C GLU A 113 -18.32 -8.55 -5.13
N PRO A 114 -19.39 -8.86 -5.88
CA PRO A 114 -19.32 -9.09 -7.32
C PRO A 114 -19.27 -7.80 -8.16
N GLU A 115 -19.23 -6.61 -7.55
CA GLU A 115 -19.56 -5.36 -8.25
C GLU A 115 -18.41 -4.65 -9.01
N GLN A 116 -17.18 -5.16 -9.03
CA GLN A 116 -16.09 -4.47 -9.75
C GLN A 116 -15.80 -4.99 -11.17
N ARG A 117 -16.58 -5.93 -11.70
CA ARG A 117 -16.35 -6.50 -13.04
C ARG A 117 -17.18 -5.89 -14.18
N VAL A 118 -18.17 -5.04 -13.89
CA VAL A 118 -19.10 -4.55 -14.93
C VAL A 118 -18.59 -3.34 -15.72
N LYS A 119 -17.41 -2.77 -15.40
CA LYS A 119 -16.92 -1.52 -16.03
C LYS A 119 -15.61 -1.63 -16.82
N ARG A 120 -15.21 -2.83 -17.23
CA ARG A 120 -14.01 -3.04 -18.06
C ARG A 120 -14.25 -3.63 -19.45
N ASP A 121 -15.50 -3.90 -19.81
CA ASP A 121 -15.83 -4.53 -21.10
C ASP A 121 -16.24 -3.50 -22.18
N ASP A 122 -16.41 -2.22 -21.82
CA ASP A 122 -16.79 -1.14 -22.77
C ASP A 122 -15.61 -0.32 -23.32
N ALA A 123 -14.36 -0.72 -23.07
CA ALA A 123 -13.16 0.07 -23.43
C ALA A 123 -12.24 -0.61 -24.46
N GLY A 124 -12.74 -1.58 -25.22
CA GLY A 124 -11.93 -2.40 -26.12
C GLY A 124 -12.41 -2.52 -27.56
N ASP A 125 -13.47 -1.79 -27.97
CA ASP A 125 -13.93 -1.75 -29.35
C ASP A 125 -13.79 -0.32 -29.92
N GLY A 126 -12.79 -0.12 -30.77
CA GLY A 126 -12.57 1.15 -31.44
C GLY A 126 -11.10 1.40 -31.75
N GLY A 127 -10.62 0.94 -32.91
CA GLY A 127 -9.29 1.30 -33.37
C GLY A 127 -8.80 0.56 -34.60
N SER A 128 -9.60 0.55 -35.65
CA SER A 128 -9.18 0.31 -37.04
C SER A 128 -8.00 1.20 -37.45
N ASN A 129 -6.88 0.61 -37.87
CA ASN A 129 -6.23 0.85 -39.19
C ASN A 129 -5.03 -0.10 -39.39
#